data_AF-A0A2A5XAS3-F1
#
_entry.id   AF-A0A2A5XAS3-F1
#
_cell.length_a   1.000
_cell.length_b   1.000
_cell.length_c   1.000
_cell.angle_alpha   90.00
_cell.angle_beta   90.00
_cell.angle_gamma   90.00
#
_symmetry.space_group_name_H-M   'P 1'
#
loop_
_entity.id
_entity.type
_entity.pdbx_description
1 polymer ?
#
loop_
_entity_poly.entity_id
_entity_poly.type
_entity_poly.pdbx_seq_one_letter_code
_entity_poly.pdbx_strand_id
1 'polypeptide(L)'
;MTTTHALRQSTHQFLPFGIDFSIKDDHLGVRNSHILEDLIDGKLSREYYFQTRCFGCVYLTVVSKLVISDQTWNAFMGTFTKDADVEAFIDMMINKQYDSDLLGLIGNNLPKYPDVLGVILMGESIYKS
;
A
#
# COMPACT_ATOMS: atom_id res chain seq x y z
N MET A 1 -39.82 25.88 -18.37
CA MET A 1 -40.39 24.61 -17.86
C MET A 1 -39.84 23.50 -18.74
N THR A 2 -38.95 22.67 -18.21
CA THR A 2 -38.41 21.53 -18.93
C THR A 2 -38.35 20.37 -17.96
N THR A 3 -39.26 19.44 -18.19
CA THR A 3 -39.49 18.19 -17.48
C THR A 3 -38.37 17.20 -17.79
N THR A 4 -37.67 16.73 -16.76
CA THR A 4 -36.72 15.63 -16.89
C THR A 4 -37.47 14.30 -16.73
N HIS A 5 -37.45 13.48 -17.77
CA HIS A 5 -38.01 12.12 -17.75
C HIS A 5 -37.04 11.15 -17.08
N ALA A 6 -37.55 10.36 -16.13
CA ALA A 6 -36.82 9.25 -15.53
C ALA A 6 -36.94 7.98 -16.38
N LEU A 7 -35.82 7.29 -16.62
CA LEU A 7 -35.73 5.88 -17.01
C LEU A 7 -34.57 5.30 -16.19
N ARG A 8 -34.85 4.76 -15.00
CA ARG A 8 -35.08 3.32 -14.71
C ARG A 8 -33.87 2.43 -15.01
N GLN A 9 -33.41 1.80 -13.94
CA GLN A 9 -32.58 0.60 -13.85
C GLN A 9 -31.08 0.76 -14.18
N SER A 10 -30.34 1.22 -13.19
CA SER A 10 -29.09 0.53 -12.87
C SER A 10 -29.07 0.25 -11.37
N THR A 11 -29.08 -1.02 -11.02
CA THR A 11 -29.00 -1.62 -9.68
C THR A 11 -27.65 -1.34 -8.98
N HIS A 12 -26.97 -0.23 -9.29
CA HIS A 12 -25.60 0.07 -8.88
C HIS A 12 -25.39 1.42 -8.19
N GLN A 13 -26.40 2.25 -7.98
CA GLN A 13 -26.16 3.63 -7.52
C GLN A 13 -26.31 3.87 -6.01
N PHE A 14 -26.61 2.83 -5.23
CA PHE A 14 -26.62 2.92 -3.77
C PHE A 14 -25.89 1.73 -3.15
N LEU A 15 -24.56 1.71 -3.26
CA LEU A 15 -23.69 1.09 -2.26
C LEU A 15 -22.50 2.04 -2.02
N PRO A 16 -22.06 2.18 -0.76
CA PRO A 16 -21.99 3.47 -0.11
C PRO A 16 -20.59 4.07 -0.15
N PHE A 17 -20.51 5.41 -0.17
CA PHE A 17 -19.34 6.19 0.28
C PHE A 17 -19.13 6.06 1.80
N GLY A 18 -19.24 4.85 2.33
CA GLY A 18 -18.90 4.47 3.67
C GLY A 18 -17.87 3.38 3.57
N ILE A 19 -16.72 3.58 4.20
CA ILE A 19 -15.74 2.52 4.43
C ILE A 19 -16.52 1.34 5.02
N ASP A 20 -16.54 0.21 4.32
CA ASP A 20 -17.18 -0.99 4.80
C ASP A 20 -16.35 -1.56 5.97
N PHE A 21 -16.80 -1.28 7.20
CA PHE A 21 -16.20 -1.78 8.43
C PHE A 21 -16.56 -3.25 8.70
N SER A 22 -17.36 -3.90 7.84
CA SER A 22 -17.63 -5.34 7.89
C SER A 22 -16.54 -6.19 7.25
N ILE A 23 -15.67 -5.59 6.41
CA ILE A 23 -14.39 -6.17 5.98
C ILE A 23 -13.38 -6.00 7.12
N LYS A 24 -13.66 -6.64 8.26
CA LYS A 24 -12.76 -6.68 9.42
C LYS A 24 -11.54 -7.56 9.18
N ASP A 25 -11.62 -8.43 8.18
CA ASP A 25 -10.61 -9.41 7.83
C ASP A 25 -9.86 -9.03 6.55
N ASP A 26 -9.19 -7.88 6.54
CA ASP A 26 -8.03 -7.71 5.65
C ASP A 26 -6.85 -8.54 6.20
N HIS A 27 -7.09 -9.83 6.48
CA HIS A 27 -6.19 -10.71 7.21
C HIS A 27 -4.79 -10.74 6.62
N LEU A 28 -4.66 -10.50 5.32
CA LEU A 28 -3.40 -10.54 4.57
C LEU A 28 -3.05 -9.20 3.91
N GLY A 29 -3.76 -8.11 4.24
CA GLY A 29 -3.46 -6.78 3.70
C GLY A 29 -3.85 -6.60 2.23
N VAL A 30 -4.65 -7.49 1.66
CA VAL A 30 -5.10 -7.53 0.26
C VAL A 30 -5.69 -6.20 -0.18
N ARG A 31 -6.56 -5.59 0.63
CA ARG A 31 -7.17 -4.31 0.27
C ARG A 31 -6.11 -3.23 0.14
N ASN A 32 -5.19 -3.17 1.09
CA ASN A 32 -4.12 -2.20 1.06
C ASN A 32 -3.12 -2.48 -0.07
N SER A 33 -2.88 -3.74 -0.43
CA SER A 33 -2.09 -4.11 -1.61
C SER A 33 -2.71 -3.58 -2.89
N HIS A 34 -4.03 -3.73 -3.09
CA HIS A 34 -4.72 -3.16 -4.26
C HIS A 34 -4.63 -1.63 -4.30
N ILE A 35 -4.69 -0.96 -3.14
CA ILE A 35 -4.50 0.49 -3.09
C ILE A 35 -3.07 0.86 -3.52
N LEU A 36 -2.05 0.09 -3.11
CA LEU A 36 -0.66 0.30 -3.55
C LEU A 36 -0.50 0.06 -5.06
N GLU A 37 -1.14 -0.97 -5.61
CA GLU A 37 -1.17 -1.25 -7.06
C GLU A 37 -1.78 -0.09 -7.84
N ASP A 38 -2.97 0.36 -7.47
CA ASP A 38 -3.65 1.49 -8.11
C ASP A 38 -2.86 2.80 -7.98
N LEU A 39 -2.07 2.96 -6.91
CA LEU A 39 -1.17 4.10 -6.74
C LEU A 39 -0.03 4.08 -7.74
N ILE A 40 0.60 2.93 -7.93
CA ILE A 40 1.71 2.77 -8.88
C ILE A 40 1.23 2.89 -10.32
N ASP A 41 0.04 2.37 -10.60
CA ASP A 41 -0.61 2.50 -11.91
C ASP A 41 -1.11 3.93 -12.20
N GLY A 42 -0.99 4.86 -11.23
CA GLY A 42 -1.47 6.24 -11.37
C GLY A 42 -2.98 6.37 -11.48
N LYS A 43 -3.74 5.33 -11.07
CA LYS A 43 -5.21 5.29 -11.13
C LYS A 43 -5.85 6.03 -9.97
N LEU A 44 -5.12 6.26 -8.88
CA LEU A 44 -5.59 6.98 -7.71
C LEU A 44 -5.28 8.48 -7.78
N SER A 45 -6.30 9.29 -7.54
CA SER A 45 -6.19 10.76 -7.46
C SER A 45 -5.94 11.28 -6.05
N ARG A 46 -5.74 10.38 -5.07
CA ARG A 46 -5.61 10.72 -3.65
C ARG A 46 -4.14 10.90 -3.28
N GLU A 47 -3.84 11.95 -2.52
CA GLU A 47 -2.49 12.19 -2.00
C GLU A 47 -2.16 11.21 -0.86
N TYR A 48 -1.00 10.56 -0.99
CA TYR A 48 -0.38 9.72 0.03
C TYR A 48 1.05 10.16 0.23
N TYR A 49 1.60 9.82 1.38
CA TYR A 49 2.97 10.12 1.75
C TYR A 49 3.86 8.90 1.55
N PHE A 50 5.05 9.14 1.00
CA PHE A 50 6.03 8.12 0.69
C PHE A 50 7.29 8.40 1.50
N GLN A 51 7.68 7.46 2.36
CA GLN A 51 8.90 7.56 3.15
C GLN A 51 9.85 6.43 2.82
N THR A 52 10.82 6.75 1.98
CA THR A 52 11.78 5.81 1.42
C THR A 52 13.07 5.76 2.23
N ARG A 53 13.59 4.55 2.45
CA ARG A 53 14.94 4.31 2.97
C ARG A 53 15.69 3.34 2.06
N CYS A 54 16.99 3.59 1.89
CA CYS A 54 17.87 2.85 1.00
C CYS A 54 18.68 1.79 1.77
N PHE A 55 18.73 0.57 1.24
CA PHE A 55 19.48 -0.56 1.78
C PHE A 55 20.26 -1.22 0.63
N GLY A 56 21.50 -0.78 0.42
CA GLY A 56 22.26 -1.18 -0.78
C GLY A 56 21.57 -0.70 -2.05
N CYS A 57 21.25 -1.62 -2.96
CA CYS A 57 20.53 -1.33 -4.21
C CYS A 57 19.00 -1.47 -4.11
N VAL A 58 18.46 -1.64 -2.90
CA VAL A 58 17.02 -1.80 -2.64
C VAL A 58 16.47 -0.58 -1.88
N TYR A 59 15.32 -0.09 -2.32
CA TYR A 59 14.60 1.04 -1.75
C TYR A 59 13.32 0.54 -1.09
N LEU A 60 13.22 0.69 0.22
CA LEU A 60 12.02 0.37 1.00
C LEU A 60 11.23 1.65 1.27
N THR A 61 10.02 1.71 0.74
CA THR A 61 9.13 2.87 0.88
C THR A 61 7.90 2.48 1.68
N VAL A 62 7.73 3.13 2.83
CA VAL A 62 6.48 3.03 3.59
C VAL A 62 5.51 4.06 3.02
N VAL A 63 4.31 3.61 2.64
CA VAL A 63 3.24 4.46 2.12
C VAL A 63 2.20 4.68 3.21
N SER A 64 1.81 5.93 3.44
CA SER A 64 0.87 6.29 4.50
C SER A 64 -0.11 7.39 4.09
N LYS A 65 -1.27 7.42 4.76
CA LYS A 65 -2.32 8.44 4.61
C LYS A 65 -1.90 9.79 5.19
N LEU A 66 -0.98 9.78 6.15
CA LEU A 66 -0.45 10.94 6.87
C LEU A 66 1.06 10.83 6.98
N VAL A 67 1.75 11.96 7.12
CA VAL A 67 3.19 11.97 7.45
C VAL A 67 3.39 11.27 8.80
N ILE A 68 4.26 10.26 8.83
CA ILE A 68 4.62 9.56 10.07
C ILE A 68 6.03 9.96 10.51
N SER A 69 6.32 9.82 11.80
CA SER A 69 7.65 10.08 12.34
C SER A 69 8.63 8.95 12.01
N ASP A 70 9.93 9.21 12.07
CA ASP A 70 10.95 8.16 11.96
C ASP A 70 10.81 7.08 13.03
N GLN A 71 10.36 7.44 14.23
CA GLN A 71 10.07 6.49 15.30
C GLN A 71 8.92 5.55 14.91
N THR A 72 7.85 6.10 14.32
CA THR A 72 6.72 5.32 13.82
C THR A 72 7.14 4.43 12.66
N TRP A 73 7.93 4.94 11.72
CA TRP A 73 8.50 4.16 10.62
C TRP A 73 9.30 2.97 11.14
N ASN A 74 10.22 3.20 12.09
CA ASN A 74 11.04 2.15 12.69
C ASN A 74 10.20 1.11 13.45
N ALA A 75 9.22 1.57 14.23
CA ALA A 75 8.34 0.70 14.99
C ALA A 75 7.45 -0.15 14.08
N PHE A 76 6.91 0.45 13.00
CA PHE A 76 6.14 -0.24 11.99
C PHE A 76 6.99 -1.31 11.32
N MET A 77 8.12 -0.96 10.72
CA MET A 77 8.98 -1.92 10.01
C MET A 77 9.43 -3.05 10.94
N GLY A 78 9.87 -2.75 12.17
CA GLY A 78 10.25 -3.78 13.15
C GLY A 78 9.09 -4.65 13.66
N THR A 79 7.84 -4.25 13.43
CA THR A 79 6.66 -5.09 13.68
C THR A 79 6.28 -5.87 12.42
N PHE A 80 6.33 -5.21 11.26
CA PHE A 80 5.94 -5.73 9.96
C PHE A 80 6.85 -6.87 9.51
N THR A 81 8.15 -6.78 9.76
CA THR A 81 9.13 -7.84 9.48
C THR A 81 9.14 -8.96 10.53
N LYS A 82 8.18 -9.02 11.47
CA LYS A 82 8.04 -10.19 12.35
C LYS A 82 7.23 -11.31 11.70
N ASP A 83 6.47 -10.98 10.66
CA ASP A 83 5.87 -11.99 9.82
C ASP A 83 6.99 -12.68 9.03
N ALA A 84 7.07 -14.00 9.13
CA ALA A 84 8.19 -14.77 8.58
C ALA A 84 8.23 -14.72 7.04
N ASP A 85 7.09 -14.60 6.38
CA ASP A 85 7.03 -14.50 4.92
C ASP A 85 7.52 -13.12 4.47
N VAL A 86 7.13 -12.08 5.20
CA VAL A 86 7.60 -10.70 4.98
C VAL A 86 9.09 -10.57 5.27
N GLU A 87 9.57 -11.14 6.39
CA GLU A 87 10.98 -11.17 6.76
C GLU A 87 11.80 -11.89 5.69
N ALA A 88 11.41 -13.11 5.31
CA ALA A 88 12.12 -13.89 4.30
C ALA A 88 12.12 -13.18 2.94
N PHE A 89 11.03 -12.51 2.57
CA PHE A 89 10.96 -11.74 1.34
C PHE A 89 11.91 -10.53 1.39
N ILE A 90 11.85 -9.71 2.44
CA ILE A 90 12.72 -8.54 2.59
C ILE A 90 14.19 -8.94 2.69
N ASP A 91 14.50 -9.96 3.48
CA ASP A 91 15.87 -10.46 3.68
C ASP A 91 16.44 -11.04 2.39
N MET A 92 15.63 -11.84 1.67
CA MET A 92 16.00 -12.31 0.34
C MET A 92 16.31 -11.13 -0.57
N MET A 93 15.49 -10.08 -0.58
CA MET A 93 15.70 -8.91 -1.43
C MET A 93 16.96 -8.14 -1.07
N ILE A 94 17.18 -7.86 0.21
CA ILE A 94 18.33 -7.07 0.71
C ILE A 94 19.64 -7.84 0.54
N ASN A 95 19.66 -9.15 0.80
CA ASN A 95 20.89 -9.94 0.79
C ASN A 95 21.26 -10.41 -0.61
N LYS A 96 20.27 -10.69 -1.46
CA LYS A 96 20.54 -11.16 -2.81
C LYS A 96 20.86 -10.02 -3.77
N GLN A 97 20.22 -8.85 -3.62
CA GLN A 97 20.41 -7.65 -4.48
C GLN A 97 20.44 -7.93 -5.99
N TYR A 98 19.95 -9.09 -6.45
CA TYR A 98 20.22 -9.60 -7.80
C TYR A 98 19.34 -8.94 -8.86
N ASP A 99 18.27 -8.24 -8.46
CA ASP A 99 17.26 -7.73 -9.39
C ASP A 99 17.03 -6.24 -9.17
N SER A 100 17.68 -5.43 -10.01
CA SER A 100 17.52 -3.98 -10.05
C SER A 100 16.14 -3.55 -10.57
N ASP A 101 15.40 -4.46 -11.21
CA ASP A 101 14.10 -4.21 -11.83
C ASP A 101 12.96 -4.78 -10.96
N LEU A 102 13.22 -5.04 -9.68
CA LEU A 102 12.23 -5.59 -8.78
C LEU A 102 11.25 -4.53 -8.27
N LEU A 103 9.95 -4.86 -8.34
CA LEU A 103 8.88 -4.18 -7.64
C LEU A 103 8.13 -5.17 -6.75
N GLY A 104 8.10 -4.92 -5.43
CA GLY A 104 7.34 -5.70 -4.45
C GLY A 104 6.36 -4.84 -3.70
N LEU A 105 5.11 -5.29 -3.55
CA LEU A 105 4.05 -4.56 -2.85
C LEU A 105 3.48 -5.43 -1.75
N ILE A 106 3.51 -4.92 -0.52
CA ILE A 106 2.95 -5.63 0.64
C ILE A 106 2.03 -4.67 1.38
N GLY A 107 0.72 -4.92 1.29
CA GLY A 107 -0.29 -4.21 2.04
C GLY A 107 -0.19 -4.48 3.53
N ASN A 108 -0.38 -3.44 4.32
CA ASN A 108 -0.39 -3.51 5.77
C ASN A 108 -1.72 -4.09 6.27
N ASN A 109 -1.67 -5.14 7.08
CA ASN A 109 -2.82 -5.67 7.81
C ASN A 109 -2.77 -5.35 9.32
N LEU A 110 -1.72 -4.69 9.80
CA LEU A 110 -1.50 -4.46 11.23
C LEU A 110 -2.45 -3.38 11.75
N PRO A 111 -3.40 -3.73 12.65
CA PRO A 111 -4.39 -2.77 13.15
C PRO A 111 -3.79 -1.61 13.94
N LYS A 112 -2.57 -1.81 14.48
CA LYS A 112 -1.82 -0.79 15.23
C LYS A 112 -1.36 0.38 14.36
N TYR A 113 -1.30 0.22 13.04
CA TYR A 113 -0.78 1.22 12.11
C TYR A 113 -1.84 1.58 11.03
N PRO A 114 -3.02 2.10 11.42
CA PRO A 114 -4.15 2.30 10.49
C PRO A 114 -3.90 3.35 9.40
N ASP A 115 -2.92 4.23 9.64
CA ASP A 115 -2.50 5.27 8.69
C ASP A 115 -1.48 4.76 7.68
N VAL A 116 -0.84 3.61 7.93
CA VAL A 116 0.11 2.99 7.01
C VAL A 116 -0.66 2.08 6.06
N LEU A 117 -0.49 2.32 4.76
CA LEU A 117 -1.02 1.44 3.72
C LEU A 117 -0.15 0.20 3.53
N GLY A 118 1.17 0.33 3.61
CA GLY A 118 2.05 -0.83 3.42
C GLY A 118 3.44 -0.43 2.97
N VAL A 119 4.14 -1.40 2.41
CA VAL A 119 5.52 -1.26 1.97
C VAL A 119 5.62 -1.52 0.48
N ILE A 120 6.30 -0.61 -0.22
CA ILE A 120 6.76 -0.77 -1.59
C ILE A 120 8.26 -1.03 -1.54
N LEU A 121 8.69 -2.12 -2.16
CA LEU A 121 10.08 -2.47 -2.36
C LEU A 121 10.44 -2.22 -3.82
N MET A 122 11.47 -1.44 -4.06
CA MET A 122 11.94 -1.13 -5.42
C MET A 122 13.42 -1.44 -5.54
N GLY A 123 13.80 -2.09 -6.63
CA GLY A 123 15.19 -2.12 -7.08
C GLY A 123 15.62 -0.74 -7.58
N GLU A 124 16.93 -0.55 -7.70
CA GLU A 124 17.54 0.72 -8.09
C GLU A 124 17.05 1.24 -9.45
N SER A 125 16.79 0.38 -10.44
CA SER A 125 16.29 0.81 -11.76
C SER A 125 14.90 1.44 -11.65
N ILE A 126 14.00 0.80 -10.89
CA ILE A 126 12.61 1.26 -10.74
C ILE A 126 12.54 2.54 -9.92
N TYR A 127 13.34 2.66 -8.87
CA TYR A 127 13.33 3.88 -8.07
C TYR A 127 13.85 5.10 -8.86
N LYS A 128 14.76 4.89 -9.81
CA LYS A 128 15.39 5.97 -10.59
C LYS A 128 14.69 6.28 -11.92
N SER A 129 13.70 5.49 -12.33
CA SER A 129 12.90 5.72 -13.54
C SER A 129 11.83 6.78 -13.34
#